data_AF-A0A939YAN0-F1
#
_entry.id   AF-A0A939YAN0-F1
#
_cell.length_a   1.000
_cell.length_b   1.000
_cell.length_c   1.000
_cell.angle_alpha   90.00
_cell.angle_beta   90.00
_cell.angle_gamma   90.00
#
_symmetry.space_group_name_H-M   'P 1'
#
loop_
_entity.id
_entity.type
_entity.pdbx_description
1 polymer ?
#
loop_
_entity_poly.entity_id
_entity_poly.type
_entity_poly.pdbx_seq_one_letter_code
_entity_poly.pdbx_strand_id
1 'polypeptide(L)'
;MRRNYITFMLSIIAVLCCLPTMAIDDLSINQEVTNLLQNPTFQDQFNGWTLTQQGGSLTVQEKADGTFEVQSQGCEFTLEQTITDLPDGIYELQIDGYFAAEAMPQSMLHGSMIYMNDMKNVFISSYEYMLLPEYPTNKVIARSQDGELNIKIVGRNLASSTDLTIFSNMHLFYRGKDVNEAHSACSSLHTDMQFILETAYKCHSTDIEDYVQHPSCNLSLIKSVAGGAYANTVNWSKIMETLKYYGELLEDVCNSRAAYIKLMRNIIQTENTANLLIDNNLLTEQQYSQVTQLLDTATKGYTEGSFVNEDIDNLLLQMAALDGMPKYIDNIMQISTPQDLCSFSVLVNEGMRTLDAQLTTDINMAGITTFQPIGLYSDNVTELNDFRTNSYGGTFNGQGFEVRNLSLQTAYEGGLFGRCYKAQISNLGIANVSVTGTGAQTCGALAGTLMQTQIDNCYVAGTIKVSTNGKMAAQFAGEGAWNSCFNNCYTLGEDFTNATTAELNNCYWGTIATKAAQSGELCYNLNNGETESPVYFQTLSTDKYPVLLSSHEIVRRSQEGNYYNGDDEDAIREIHNSQFTIHNDDVYDLSGRRINSQLNKRRGPYIQGGKVHL
;
A
#
# COMPACT_ATOMS: atom_id res chain seq x y z
N MET A 1 -26.79 56.34 -44.34
CA MET A 1 -26.75 55.95 -42.91
C MET A 1 -26.03 54.62 -42.58
N ARG A 2 -25.44 53.88 -43.55
CA ARG A 2 -24.61 52.68 -43.25
C ARG A 2 -23.10 52.85 -43.45
N ARG A 3 -22.62 54.05 -43.81
CA ARG A 3 -21.19 54.31 -44.07
C ARG A 3 -20.45 55.03 -42.92
N ASN A 4 -21.15 55.49 -41.88
CA ASN A 4 -20.57 56.26 -40.77
C ASN A 4 -20.40 55.46 -39.46
N TYR A 5 -20.84 54.19 -39.40
CA TYR A 5 -20.63 53.33 -38.23
C TYR A 5 -19.34 52.50 -38.29
N ILE A 6 -18.83 52.21 -39.49
CA ILE A 6 -17.59 51.42 -39.67
C ILE A 6 -16.35 52.27 -39.37
N THR A 7 -16.38 53.57 -39.68
CA THR A 7 -15.25 54.47 -39.43
C THR A 7 -15.10 54.84 -37.94
N PHE A 8 -16.19 54.80 -37.16
CA PHE A 8 -16.15 55.10 -35.71
C PHE A 8 -15.76 53.87 -34.87
N MET A 9 -16.06 52.65 -35.31
CA MET A 9 -15.58 51.42 -34.65
C MET A 9 -14.09 51.13 -34.93
N LEU A 10 -13.57 51.48 -36.12
CA LEU A 10 -12.15 51.31 -36.42
C LEU A 10 -11.23 52.29 -35.68
N SER A 11 -11.74 53.47 -35.30
CA SER A 11 -10.98 54.45 -34.48
C SER A 11 -10.98 54.15 -32.99
N ILE A 12 -11.91 53.34 -32.47
CA ILE A 12 -11.90 52.89 -31.06
C ILE A 12 -11.04 51.63 -30.90
N ILE A 13 -10.96 50.77 -31.92
CA ILE A 13 -10.05 49.61 -31.93
C ILE A 13 -8.58 50.05 -32.12
N ALA A 14 -8.31 51.13 -32.84
CA ALA A 14 -6.95 51.65 -33.02
C ALA A 14 -6.41 52.49 -31.84
N VAL A 15 -7.27 52.90 -30.89
CA VAL A 15 -6.84 53.69 -29.71
C VAL A 15 -6.78 52.84 -28.42
N LEU A 16 -7.27 51.59 -28.44
CA LEU A 16 -7.04 50.61 -27.36
C LEU A 16 -5.81 49.71 -27.59
N CYS A 17 -5.13 49.79 -28.73
CA CYS A 17 -3.91 49.01 -29.01
C CYS A 17 -2.61 49.84 -28.96
N CYS A 18 -2.61 51.02 -28.34
CA CYS A 18 -1.42 51.86 -28.17
C CYS A 18 -1.36 52.51 -26.78
N LEU A 19 -1.74 51.78 -25.73
CA LEU A 19 -0.93 51.88 -24.52
C LEU A 19 0.37 51.15 -24.86
N PRO A 20 1.56 51.72 -24.59
CA PRO A 20 2.75 50.91 -24.65
C PRO A 20 2.50 49.76 -23.67
N THR A 21 2.33 48.54 -24.18
CA THR A 21 2.82 47.38 -23.46
C THR A 21 4.25 47.76 -23.13
N MET A 22 4.51 48.07 -21.86
CA MET A 22 5.86 48.29 -21.37
C MET A 22 6.64 47.09 -21.91
N ALA A 23 7.58 47.33 -22.83
CA ALA A 23 8.40 46.26 -23.33
C ALA A 23 9.01 45.63 -22.08
N ILE A 24 8.89 44.31 -21.95
CA ILE A 24 9.39 43.58 -20.81
C ILE A 24 10.88 43.94 -20.56
N ASP A 25 11.59 44.42 -21.59
CA ASP A 25 12.97 44.90 -21.63
C ASP A 25 13.41 46.02 -20.64
N ASP A 26 12.50 46.78 -19.99
CA ASP A 26 12.88 47.90 -19.09
C ASP A 26 12.34 47.74 -17.65
N LEU A 27 12.65 46.64 -16.98
CA LEU A 27 12.32 46.46 -15.56
C LEU A 27 13.23 47.32 -14.65
N SER A 28 12.62 48.02 -13.70
CA SER A 28 13.34 48.80 -12.69
C SER A 28 13.77 47.94 -11.50
N ILE A 29 14.92 48.25 -10.90
CA ILE A 29 15.42 47.51 -9.73
C ILE A 29 14.37 47.54 -8.60
N ASN A 30 14.08 46.38 -8.01
CA ASN A 30 13.05 46.14 -7.00
C ASN A 30 11.60 46.28 -7.48
N GLN A 31 11.36 46.31 -8.79
CA GLN A 31 10.02 46.30 -9.34
C GLN A 31 9.31 45.00 -9.01
N GLU A 32 8.09 45.11 -8.48
CA GLU A 32 7.18 43.98 -8.36
C GLU A 32 6.62 43.62 -9.74
N VAL A 33 6.76 42.35 -10.11
CA VAL A 33 6.36 41.75 -11.38
C VAL A 33 5.50 40.51 -11.17
N THR A 34 4.80 40.43 -10.04
CA THR A 34 3.85 39.36 -9.67
C THR A 34 2.81 39.10 -10.76
N ASN A 35 2.44 40.11 -11.54
CA ASN A 35 1.52 40.01 -12.67
C ASN A 35 2.02 39.12 -13.82
N LEU A 36 3.29 38.71 -13.81
CA LEU A 36 3.83 37.73 -14.76
C LEU A 36 3.49 36.28 -14.36
N LEU A 37 3.10 36.05 -13.10
CA LEU A 37 2.56 34.77 -12.66
C LEU A 37 1.09 34.65 -13.06
N GLN A 38 0.69 33.47 -13.49
CA GLN A 38 -0.70 33.08 -13.64
C GLN A 38 -1.28 32.68 -12.28
N ASN A 39 -2.41 33.29 -11.93
CA ASN A 39 -3.19 32.99 -10.72
C ASN A 39 -2.33 32.92 -9.43
N PRO A 40 -1.49 33.94 -9.12
CA PRO A 40 -0.61 33.91 -7.94
C PRO A 40 -1.37 33.96 -6.61
N THR A 41 -2.67 34.29 -6.65
CA THR A 41 -3.55 34.33 -5.48
C THR A 41 -4.28 33.02 -5.24
N PHE A 42 -4.27 32.06 -6.19
CA PHE A 42 -5.08 30.84 -6.15
C PHE A 42 -6.61 31.04 -6.11
N GLN A 43 -7.10 32.25 -6.37
CA GLN A 43 -8.55 32.52 -6.42
C GLN A 43 -9.30 31.66 -7.46
N ASP A 44 -8.59 31.27 -8.53
CA ASP A 44 -9.10 30.36 -9.57
C ASP A 44 -8.53 28.94 -9.39
N GLN A 45 -8.50 28.48 -8.13
CA GLN A 45 -7.94 27.20 -7.72
C GLN A 45 -6.49 27.04 -8.23
N PHE A 46 -6.14 25.93 -8.88
CA PHE A 46 -4.81 25.68 -9.45
C PHE A 46 -4.71 26.05 -10.94
N ASN A 47 -5.65 26.82 -11.50
CA ASN A 47 -5.56 27.23 -12.91
C ASN A 47 -4.25 28.01 -13.16
N GLY A 48 -3.57 27.71 -14.27
CA GLY A 48 -2.24 28.25 -14.57
C GLY A 48 -1.06 27.49 -13.93
N TRP A 49 -1.33 26.47 -13.11
CA TRP A 49 -0.32 25.61 -12.48
C TRP A 49 -0.49 24.15 -12.91
N THR A 50 0.62 23.46 -13.14
CA THR A 50 0.64 22.01 -13.33
C THR A 50 0.68 21.35 -11.95
N LEU A 51 -0.36 20.60 -11.60
CA LEU A 51 -0.48 19.89 -10.32
C LEU A 51 -0.27 18.38 -10.50
N THR A 52 0.64 17.81 -9.71
CA THR A 52 0.69 16.37 -9.42
C THR A 52 0.44 16.17 -7.93
N GLN A 53 -0.39 15.19 -7.56
CA GLN A 53 -0.77 14.92 -6.16
C GLN A 53 -0.82 13.42 -5.90
N GLN A 54 -0.37 13.00 -4.70
CA GLN A 54 -0.51 11.65 -4.18
C GLN A 54 -0.87 11.68 -2.68
N GLY A 55 -1.87 10.88 -2.31
CA GLY A 55 -2.35 10.79 -0.93
C GLY A 55 -2.99 12.10 -0.44
N GLY A 56 -3.61 12.02 0.74
CA GLY A 56 -4.15 13.17 1.46
C GLY A 56 -5.06 14.09 0.64
N SER A 57 -5.09 15.36 1.02
CA SER A 57 -5.80 16.42 0.29
C SER A 57 -4.92 17.65 0.08
N LEU A 58 -5.14 18.34 -1.04
CA LEU A 58 -4.62 19.69 -1.32
C LEU A 58 -5.81 20.56 -1.71
N THR A 59 -6.06 21.63 -0.96
CA THR A 59 -7.27 22.45 -1.12
C THR A 59 -6.93 23.92 -1.14
N VAL A 60 -7.75 24.71 -1.83
CA VAL A 60 -7.70 26.17 -1.75
C VAL A 60 -8.87 26.65 -0.90
N GLN A 61 -8.58 27.48 0.10
CA GLN A 61 -9.56 28.05 1.03
C GLN A 61 -9.61 29.57 0.90
N GLU A 62 -10.82 30.13 0.84
CA GLU A 62 -11.05 31.57 0.94
C GLU A 62 -11.12 31.98 2.42
N LYS A 63 -10.27 32.94 2.80
CA LYS A 63 -10.22 33.54 4.13
C LYS A 63 -11.33 34.55 4.32
N ALA A 64 -11.60 34.89 5.58
CA ALA A 64 -12.63 35.87 5.94
C ALA A 64 -12.40 37.28 5.35
N ASP A 65 -11.17 37.61 4.98
CA ASP A 65 -10.80 38.88 4.32
C ASP A 65 -10.88 38.83 2.78
N GLY A 66 -11.31 37.71 2.21
CA GLY A 66 -11.42 37.49 0.76
C GLY A 66 -10.11 37.09 0.06
N THR A 67 -9.02 36.90 0.82
CA THR A 67 -7.78 36.30 0.30
C THR A 67 -7.90 34.78 0.26
N PHE A 68 -7.00 34.10 -0.47
CA PHE A 68 -7.02 32.64 -0.57
C PHE A 68 -5.70 32.04 -0.08
N GLU A 69 -5.78 30.83 0.48
CA GLU A 69 -4.61 30.03 0.85
C GLU A 69 -4.73 28.61 0.33
N VAL A 70 -3.58 28.00 0.05
CA VAL A 70 -3.47 26.57 -0.25
C VAL A 70 -3.13 25.84 1.03
N GLN A 71 -3.85 24.76 1.32
CA GLN A 71 -3.64 23.91 2.47
C GLN A 71 -3.52 22.45 2.03
N SER A 72 -2.42 21.79 2.40
CA SER A 72 -2.25 20.35 2.28
C SER A 72 -2.53 19.64 3.60
N GLN A 73 -3.06 18.42 3.55
CA GLN A 73 -3.17 17.54 4.73
C GLN A 73 -2.78 16.12 4.34
N GLY A 74 -1.66 15.62 4.89
CA GLY A 74 -1.15 14.28 4.62
C GLY A 74 -0.90 14.01 3.14
N CYS A 75 -0.55 15.05 2.38
CA CYS A 75 -0.55 15.06 0.92
C CYS A 75 0.85 15.34 0.38
N GLU A 76 1.31 14.51 -0.56
CA GLU A 76 2.46 14.81 -1.39
C GLU A 76 1.98 15.52 -2.65
N PHE A 77 2.58 16.65 -2.99
CA PHE A 77 2.20 17.40 -4.19
C PHE A 77 3.36 18.13 -4.83
N THR A 78 3.21 18.41 -6.11
CA THR A 78 4.07 19.29 -6.89
C THR A 78 3.22 20.25 -7.68
N LEU A 79 3.45 21.55 -7.50
CA LEU A 79 2.84 22.63 -8.28
C LEU A 79 3.93 23.32 -9.08
N GLU A 80 3.76 23.39 -10.40
CA GLU A 80 4.75 23.94 -11.32
C GLU A 80 4.17 25.00 -12.26
N GLN A 81 4.93 26.07 -12.49
CA GLN A 81 4.64 27.08 -13.50
C GLN A 81 5.95 27.57 -14.12
N THR A 82 5.95 27.81 -15.43
CA THR A 82 7.09 28.44 -16.11
C THR A 82 6.66 29.80 -16.65
N ILE A 83 7.43 30.83 -16.32
CA ILE A 83 7.29 32.18 -16.85
C ILE A 83 8.28 32.32 -18.00
N THR A 84 7.83 32.83 -19.15
CA THR A 84 8.65 33.01 -20.36
C THR A 84 8.82 34.49 -20.70
N ASP A 85 9.67 34.76 -21.70
CA ASP A 85 9.89 36.09 -22.28
C ASP A 85 10.39 37.13 -21.26
N LEU A 86 11.17 36.69 -20.27
CA LEU A 86 11.75 37.55 -19.24
C LEU A 86 13.06 38.21 -19.68
N PRO A 87 13.36 39.43 -19.22
CA PRO A 87 14.68 40.03 -19.35
C PRO A 87 15.71 39.21 -18.57
N ASP A 88 16.95 39.24 -19.04
CA ASP A 88 18.04 38.65 -18.27
C ASP A 88 18.26 39.42 -16.96
N GLY A 89 18.15 38.71 -15.84
CA GLY A 89 18.48 39.26 -14.54
C GLY A 89 18.09 38.35 -13.38
N ILE A 90 18.13 38.91 -12.19
CA ILE A 90 17.90 38.21 -10.92
C ILE A 90 16.50 38.53 -10.43
N TYR A 91 15.79 37.48 -10.03
CA TYR A 91 14.42 37.53 -9.55
C TYR A 91 14.34 36.93 -8.15
N GLU A 92 13.40 37.43 -7.36
CA GLU A 92 13.07 36.90 -6.03
C GLU A 92 11.58 36.54 -6.00
N LEU A 93 11.29 35.29 -5.65
CA LEU A 93 9.96 34.83 -5.31
C LEU A 93 9.79 34.85 -3.80
N GLN A 94 8.70 35.45 -3.35
CA GLN A 94 8.27 35.54 -1.96
C GLN A 94 6.94 34.79 -1.78
N ILE A 95 6.83 33.94 -0.76
CA ILE A 95 5.62 33.15 -0.45
C ILE A 95 5.40 33.11 1.06
N ASP A 96 4.23 33.56 1.52
CA ASP A 96 3.84 33.41 2.91
C ASP A 96 3.41 31.98 3.18
N GLY A 97 3.90 31.36 4.24
CA GLY A 97 3.56 29.98 4.55
C GLY A 97 4.51 29.31 5.52
N TYR A 98 4.16 28.10 5.93
CA TYR A 98 4.98 27.25 6.78
C TYR A 98 4.63 25.77 6.58
N PHE A 99 5.49 24.92 7.09
CA PHE A 99 5.23 23.49 7.24
C PHE A 99 5.05 23.12 8.73
N ALA A 100 4.11 22.24 9.03
CA ALA A 100 3.90 21.67 10.35
C ALA A 100 3.73 20.15 10.28
N ALA A 101 4.59 19.39 10.96
CA ALA A 101 4.38 17.96 11.14
C ALA A 101 3.17 17.71 12.05
N GLU A 102 2.34 16.75 11.68
CA GLU A 102 1.14 16.36 12.45
C GLU A 102 0.16 17.51 12.78
N ALA A 103 0.18 18.60 12.01
CA ALA A 103 -0.55 19.83 12.30
C ALA A 103 -0.24 20.45 13.68
N MET A 104 0.93 20.15 14.25
CA MET A 104 1.38 20.68 15.54
C MET A 104 2.11 22.02 15.36
N PRO A 105 1.73 23.08 16.09
CA PRO A 105 2.28 24.43 15.90
C PRO A 105 3.75 24.56 16.30
N GLN A 106 4.31 23.61 17.06
CA GLN A 106 5.70 23.65 17.54
C GLN A 106 6.65 22.78 16.71
N SER A 107 6.22 22.28 15.55
CA SER A 107 7.06 21.42 14.71
C SER A 107 8.30 22.15 14.18
N MET A 108 9.45 21.49 14.23
CA MET A 108 10.72 21.96 13.66
C MET A 108 11.09 21.20 12.38
N LEU A 109 10.22 20.30 11.92
CA LEU A 109 10.41 19.57 10.68
C LEU A 109 10.24 20.54 9.50
N HIS A 110 11.11 20.40 8.51
CA HIS A 110 10.98 21.05 7.21
C HIS A 110 10.55 19.97 6.23
N GLY A 111 9.30 20.02 5.78
CA GLY A 111 8.76 19.03 4.84
C GLY A 111 8.60 19.54 3.42
N SER A 112 8.38 20.85 3.26
CA SER A 112 8.00 21.42 1.98
C SER A 112 9.08 22.35 1.45
N MET A 113 9.19 22.44 0.14
CA MET A 113 10.26 23.13 -0.55
C MET A 113 9.75 24.03 -1.68
N ILE A 114 10.51 25.10 -1.92
CA ILE A 114 10.30 26.06 -3.00
C ILE A 114 11.53 25.99 -3.91
N TYR A 115 11.30 25.92 -5.22
CA TYR A 115 12.34 25.93 -6.23
C TYR A 115 12.07 27.05 -7.22
N MET A 116 13.14 27.67 -7.69
CA MET A 116 13.10 28.59 -8.83
C MET A 116 14.34 28.32 -9.69
N ASN A 117 14.14 27.78 -10.88
CA ASN A 117 15.19 27.15 -11.69
C ASN A 117 15.97 26.11 -10.85
N ASP A 118 17.29 26.24 -10.76
CA ASP A 118 18.17 25.36 -9.99
C ASP A 118 18.38 25.80 -8.53
N MET A 119 17.74 26.90 -8.12
CA MET A 119 17.80 27.44 -6.77
C MET A 119 16.64 26.90 -5.95
N LYS A 120 16.87 26.65 -4.66
CA LYS A 120 15.88 26.03 -3.76
C LYS A 120 15.97 26.57 -2.35
N ASN A 121 14.84 26.53 -1.65
CA ASN A 121 14.73 26.83 -0.23
C ASN A 121 13.61 25.98 0.39
N VAL A 122 13.56 25.93 1.72
CA VAL A 122 12.48 25.26 2.46
C VAL A 122 11.36 26.24 2.77
N PHE A 123 10.15 25.72 2.96
CA PHE A 123 9.21 26.38 3.84
C PHE A 123 9.75 26.26 5.26
N ILE A 124 9.82 27.39 5.95
CA ILE A 124 10.13 27.42 7.38
C ILE A 124 9.15 26.53 8.16
N SER A 125 9.63 26.03 9.29
CA SER A 125 8.77 25.24 10.17
C SER A 125 7.77 26.14 10.92
N SER A 126 6.68 25.56 11.43
CA SER A 126 5.72 26.29 12.26
C SER A 126 6.35 26.84 13.54
N TYR A 127 7.36 26.16 14.09
CA TYR A 127 8.16 26.66 15.20
C TYR A 127 8.94 27.93 14.84
N GLU A 128 9.67 27.92 13.73
CA GLU A 128 10.40 29.10 13.25
C GLU A 128 9.47 30.26 12.92
N TYR A 129 8.31 29.94 12.32
CA TYR A 129 7.24 30.90 12.05
C TYR A 129 6.76 31.62 13.33
N MET A 130 6.73 30.93 14.47
CA MET A 130 6.35 31.51 15.76
C MET A 130 7.45 32.35 16.42
N LEU A 131 8.73 32.11 16.09
CA LEU A 131 9.86 32.84 16.68
C LEU A 131 10.13 34.18 16.01
N LEU A 132 9.73 34.35 14.74
CA LEU A 132 10.03 35.54 13.96
C LEU A 132 8.97 36.64 14.23
N PRO A 133 9.38 37.88 14.57
CA PRO A 133 8.49 38.94 15.05
C PRO A 133 7.61 39.59 13.96
N GLU A 134 7.80 39.23 12.69
CA GLU A 134 7.03 39.68 11.54
C GLU A 134 6.79 38.43 10.68
N TYR A 135 5.52 38.15 10.34
CA TYR A 135 5.10 36.97 9.57
C TYR A 135 6.13 36.59 8.50
N PRO A 136 6.96 35.56 8.75
CA PRO A 136 8.13 35.34 7.92
C PRO A 136 7.74 34.82 6.55
N THR A 137 8.15 35.55 5.51
CA THR A 137 7.92 35.19 4.12
C THR A 137 9.07 34.32 3.62
N ASN A 138 8.74 33.16 3.05
CA ASN A 138 9.70 32.26 2.44
C ASN A 138 10.20 32.85 1.13
N LYS A 139 11.50 32.73 0.85
CA LYS A 139 12.16 33.40 -0.28
C LYS A 139 13.00 32.42 -1.09
N VAL A 140 13.03 32.59 -2.41
CA VAL A 140 14.04 31.99 -3.29
C VAL A 140 14.46 33.00 -4.35
N ILE A 141 15.77 33.06 -4.63
CA ILE A 141 16.36 33.98 -5.61
C ILE A 141 17.04 33.18 -6.70
N ALA A 142 16.77 33.51 -7.96
CA ALA A 142 17.36 32.85 -9.12
C ALA A 142 17.59 33.85 -10.25
N ARG A 143 18.52 33.50 -11.16
CA ARG A 143 18.65 34.21 -12.43
C ARG A 143 17.72 33.57 -13.45
N SER A 144 17.09 34.39 -14.29
CA SER A 144 16.41 33.90 -15.50
C SER A 144 17.38 33.11 -16.39
N GLN A 145 16.93 32.01 -16.98
CA GLN A 145 17.71 31.20 -17.91
C GLN A 145 16.99 31.19 -19.25
N ASP A 146 17.66 31.66 -20.31
CA ASP A 146 17.08 31.76 -21.66
C ASP A 146 15.72 32.49 -21.73
N GLY A 147 15.54 33.49 -20.86
CA GLY A 147 14.29 34.25 -20.74
C GLY A 147 13.19 33.55 -19.93
N GLU A 148 13.53 32.49 -19.19
CA GLU A 148 12.59 31.70 -18.41
C GLU A 148 12.89 31.65 -16.90
N LEU A 149 11.82 31.52 -16.12
CA LEU A 149 11.85 31.13 -14.71
C LEU A 149 10.86 29.99 -14.49
N ASN A 150 11.37 28.82 -14.12
CA ASN A 150 10.56 27.70 -13.67
C ASN A 150 10.39 27.77 -12.15
N ILE A 151 9.15 27.86 -11.68
CA ILE A 151 8.80 27.88 -10.26
C ILE A 151 8.14 26.55 -9.92
N LYS A 152 8.61 25.93 -8.83
CA LYS A 152 8.06 24.69 -8.33
C LYS A 152 7.88 24.73 -6.82
N ILE A 153 6.72 24.31 -6.35
CA ILE A 153 6.41 24.11 -4.94
C ILE A 153 6.20 22.62 -4.72
N VAL A 154 6.94 22.04 -3.79
CA VAL A 154 6.84 20.62 -3.43
C VAL A 154 6.39 20.50 -1.99
N GLY A 155 5.24 19.88 -1.76
CA GLY A 155 4.83 19.44 -0.44
C GLY A 155 5.10 17.96 -0.24
N ARG A 156 5.55 17.59 0.96
CA ARG A 156 5.83 16.20 1.33
C ARG A 156 5.00 15.78 2.53
N ASN A 157 4.70 14.48 2.61
CA ASN A 157 4.10 13.84 3.77
C ASN A 157 5.18 12.94 4.39
N LEU A 158 5.89 13.47 5.39
CA LEU A 158 7.10 12.85 5.95
C LEU A 158 6.80 12.13 7.27
N ALA A 159 5.92 12.71 8.07
CA ALA A 159 5.61 12.26 9.39
C ALA A 159 4.24 11.60 9.45
N SER A 160 3.15 12.26 9.12
CA SER A 160 1.84 11.65 9.30
C SER A 160 0.79 12.07 8.28
N SER A 161 -0.34 11.36 8.29
CA SER A 161 -1.53 11.74 7.55
C SER A 161 -2.08 13.14 7.90
N THR A 162 -1.53 13.83 8.90
CA THR A 162 -1.88 15.20 9.29
C THR A 162 -0.77 16.21 9.04
N ASP A 163 0.32 15.85 8.35
CA ASP A 163 1.33 16.80 7.90
C ASP A 163 0.72 17.91 7.05
N LEU A 164 1.14 19.13 7.33
CA LEU A 164 0.47 20.34 6.88
C LEU A 164 1.46 21.29 6.20
N THR A 165 1.17 21.65 4.96
CA THR A 165 1.79 22.80 4.28
C THR A 165 0.69 23.83 4.05
N ILE A 166 0.92 25.05 4.51
CA ILE A 166 0.05 26.19 4.21
C ILE A 166 0.88 27.23 3.48
N PHE A 167 0.34 27.76 2.38
CA PHE A 167 0.97 28.87 1.69
C PHE A 167 -0.03 29.77 0.95
N SER A 168 0.33 31.04 0.81
CA SER A 168 -0.47 32.09 0.19
C SER A 168 0.40 33.27 -0.23
N ASN A 169 -0.23 34.32 -0.76
CA ASN A 169 0.37 35.65 -0.94
C ASN A 169 1.73 35.64 -1.69
N MET A 170 1.73 35.08 -2.91
CA MET A 170 2.94 35.01 -3.72
C MET A 170 3.27 36.36 -4.38
N HIS A 171 4.52 36.79 -4.26
CA HIS A 171 5.03 37.98 -4.93
C HIS A 171 6.32 37.69 -5.69
N LEU A 172 6.46 38.23 -6.90
CA LEU A 172 7.67 38.11 -7.72
C LEU A 172 8.29 39.49 -7.91
N PHE A 173 9.58 39.62 -7.63
CA PHE A 173 10.32 40.88 -7.78
C PHE A 173 11.50 40.74 -8.72
N TYR A 174 11.70 41.74 -9.59
CA TYR A 174 12.95 41.91 -10.32
C TYR A 174 13.96 42.64 -9.45
N ARG A 175 15.10 42.00 -9.16
CA ARG A 175 16.14 42.52 -8.25
C ARG A 175 17.33 43.17 -8.97
N GLY A 176 17.34 43.16 -10.30
CA GLY A 176 18.37 43.80 -11.12
C GLY A 176 19.15 42.82 -11.99
N LYS A 177 20.08 43.36 -12.78
CA LYS A 177 20.79 42.59 -13.83
C LYS A 177 21.93 41.72 -13.30
N ASP A 178 22.43 42.05 -12.10
CA ASP A 178 23.57 41.40 -11.48
C ASP A 178 23.49 41.43 -9.95
N VAL A 179 24.42 40.72 -9.31
CA VAL A 179 24.46 40.52 -7.86
C VAL A 179 24.71 41.80 -7.06
N ASN A 180 25.26 42.86 -7.68
CA ASN A 180 25.45 44.14 -6.99
C ASN A 180 24.12 44.89 -6.86
N GLU A 181 23.30 44.86 -7.92
CA GLU A 181 21.95 45.45 -7.89
C GLU A 181 21.03 44.64 -6.97
N ALA A 182 21.14 43.31 -7.00
CA ALA A 182 20.35 42.40 -6.15
C ALA A 182 20.90 42.24 -4.71
N HIS A 183 21.90 43.04 -4.30
CA HIS A 183 22.66 42.83 -3.07
C HIS A 183 21.78 42.69 -1.81
N SER A 184 20.82 43.60 -1.61
CA SER A 184 19.94 43.59 -0.43
C SER A 184 19.08 42.32 -0.34
N ALA A 185 18.54 41.88 -1.48
CA ALA A 185 17.73 40.66 -1.58
C ALA A 185 18.56 39.41 -1.27
N CYS A 186 19.70 39.25 -1.93
CA CYS A 186 20.63 38.15 -1.69
C CYS A 186 21.14 38.13 -0.25
N SER A 187 21.41 39.30 0.34
CA SER A 187 21.82 39.42 1.75
C SER A 187 20.73 38.95 2.71
N SER A 188 19.47 39.32 2.44
CA SER A 188 18.34 38.90 3.28
C SER A 188 18.17 37.38 3.20
N LEU A 189 18.10 36.81 1.99
CA LEU A 189 17.92 35.37 1.82
C LEU A 189 19.05 34.57 2.47
N HIS A 190 20.30 35.05 2.33
CA HIS A 190 21.44 34.40 2.97
C HIS A 190 21.30 34.39 4.51
N THR A 191 20.89 35.50 5.13
CA THR A 191 20.63 35.56 6.58
C THR A 191 19.52 34.60 7.00
N ASP A 192 18.43 34.53 6.23
CA ASP A 192 17.29 33.64 6.51
C ASP A 192 17.73 32.16 6.45
N MET A 193 18.45 31.77 5.39
CA MET A 193 18.97 30.41 5.25
C MET A 193 19.98 30.04 6.36
N GLN A 194 20.84 30.99 6.77
CA GLN A 194 21.74 30.77 7.91
C GLN A 194 20.96 30.52 9.20
N PHE A 195 19.92 31.31 9.46
CA PHE A 195 19.06 31.14 10.63
C PHE A 195 18.39 29.76 10.67
N ILE A 196 17.83 29.30 9.55
CA ILE A 196 17.18 27.98 9.43
C ILE A 196 18.21 26.86 9.71
N LEU A 197 19.39 26.94 9.11
CA LEU A 197 20.45 25.94 9.31
C LEU A 197 20.98 25.93 10.75
N GLU A 198 21.11 27.09 11.39
CA GLU A 198 21.48 27.18 12.81
C GLU A 198 20.40 26.58 13.73
N THR A 199 19.13 26.88 13.46
CA THR A 199 18.00 26.34 14.22
C THR A 199 17.94 24.82 14.06
N ALA A 200 18.11 24.31 12.83
CA ALA A 200 18.14 22.88 12.57
C ALA A 200 19.26 22.15 13.32
N TYR A 201 20.43 22.78 13.51
CA TYR A 201 21.54 22.23 14.28
C TYR A 201 21.32 22.30 15.79
N LYS A 202 20.84 23.44 16.31
CA LYS A 202 20.64 23.66 17.76
C LYS A 202 19.54 22.79 18.32
N CYS A 203 18.51 22.53 17.53
CA CYS A 203 17.33 21.83 17.98
C CYS A 203 17.32 20.33 17.60
N HIS A 204 18.51 19.74 17.46
CA HIS A 204 18.68 18.29 17.45
C HIS A 204 18.12 17.69 18.75
N SER A 205 17.11 16.81 18.63
CA SER A 205 16.54 16.14 19.79
C SER A 205 17.26 14.83 20.08
N THR A 206 17.61 14.63 21.35
CA THR A 206 17.93 13.31 21.91
C THR A 206 16.69 12.61 22.47
N ASP A 207 15.54 13.29 22.46
CA ASP A 207 14.28 12.77 22.96
C ASP A 207 13.62 11.91 21.87
N ILE A 208 13.48 10.62 22.17
CA ILE A 208 12.89 9.62 21.29
C ILE A 208 11.36 9.65 21.33
N GLU A 209 10.74 10.33 22.30
CA GLU A 209 9.27 10.46 22.37
C GLU A 209 8.76 11.55 21.42
N ASP A 210 9.57 12.59 21.18
CA ASP A 210 9.20 13.74 20.32
C ASP A 210 9.88 13.73 18.94
N TYR A 211 10.30 12.54 18.50
CA TYR A 211 11.10 12.34 17.28
C TYR A 211 10.43 12.83 15.99
N VAL A 212 9.10 13.02 15.98
CA VAL A 212 8.36 13.53 14.82
C VAL A 212 8.40 15.06 14.76
N GLN A 213 8.21 15.74 15.89
CA GLN A 213 8.20 17.21 15.93
C GLN A 213 9.61 17.77 15.95
N HIS A 214 10.53 17.03 16.54
CA HIS A 214 11.92 17.41 16.74
C HIS A 214 12.87 16.30 16.25
N PRO A 215 12.81 15.90 14.96
CA PRO A 215 13.64 14.83 14.44
C PRO A 215 15.11 15.20 14.46
N SER A 216 15.93 14.24 14.87
CA SER A 216 17.37 14.24 14.63
C SER A 216 17.66 14.17 13.12
N CYS A 217 18.91 14.43 12.74
CA CYS A 217 19.39 14.33 11.37
C CYS A 217 20.89 14.05 11.35
N ASN A 218 21.46 13.86 10.16
CA ASN A 218 22.90 13.80 9.96
C ASN A 218 23.53 15.17 10.27
N LEU A 219 24.06 15.33 11.49
CA LEU A 219 24.63 16.58 11.95
C LEU A 219 25.90 16.96 11.20
N SER A 220 26.59 16.02 10.53
CA SER A 220 27.79 16.32 9.77
C SER A 220 27.53 17.25 8.56
N LEU A 221 26.31 17.22 8.02
CA LEU A 221 25.86 18.11 6.94
C LEU A 221 25.98 19.59 7.35
N ILE A 222 25.43 19.91 8.53
CA ILE A 222 25.20 21.28 8.98
C ILE A 222 26.22 21.77 10.00
N LYS A 223 27.08 20.89 10.54
CA LYS A 223 28.09 21.24 11.55
C LYS A 223 29.02 22.37 11.10
N SER A 224 29.41 22.39 9.82
CA SER A 224 30.31 23.41 9.28
C SER A 224 29.65 24.80 9.20
N VAL A 225 28.34 24.84 8.97
CA VAL A 225 27.57 26.09 8.81
C VAL A 225 27.07 26.61 10.16
N ALA A 226 26.58 25.74 11.05
CA ALA A 226 25.97 26.12 12.32
C ALA A 226 26.93 26.19 13.53
N GLY A 227 28.14 25.61 13.42
CA GLY A 227 29.14 25.58 14.50
C GLY A 227 29.95 26.87 14.70
N GLY A 228 29.51 28.00 14.13
CA GLY A 228 30.22 29.29 14.20
C GLY A 228 31.43 29.44 13.26
N ALA A 229 31.72 28.45 12.41
CA ALA A 229 32.85 28.49 11.48
C ALA A 229 32.58 29.28 10.19
N TYR A 230 31.31 29.53 9.84
CA TYR A 230 30.92 30.40 8.73
C TYR A 230 30.80 31.89 9.11
N ALA A 231 31.34 32.26 10.27
CA ALA A 231 31.54 33.66 10.61
C ALA A 231 32.75 34.21 9.82
N ASN A 232 32.43 35.06 8.84
CA ASN A 232 33.25 36.15 8.31
C ASN A 232 34.13 35.82 7.08
N THR A 233 33.52 35.70 5.90
CA THR A 233 33.69 36.61 4.73
C THR A 233 32.79 36.11 3.59
N VAL A 234 31.62 36.73 3.37
CA VAL A 234 30.78 36.41 2.20
C VAL A 234 31.50 36.88 0.94
N ASN A 235 31.79 35.96 0.02
CA ASN A 235 32.27 36.34 -1.30
C ASN A 235 31.09 36.79 -2.16
N TRP A 236 30.80 38.08 -2.15
CA TRP A 236 29.68 38.68 -2.88
C TRP A 236 29.72 38.42 -4.40
N SER A 237 30.90 38.24 -4.99
CA SER A 237 31.01 37.86 -6.41
C SER A 237 30.48 36.45 -6.71
N LYS A 238 30.31 35.61 -5.68
CA LYS A 238 29.85 34.22 -5.74
C LYS A 238 28.60 33.97 -4.88
N ILE A 239 27.86 35.00 -4.48
CA ILE A 239 26.72 34.85 -3.56
C ILE A 239 25.67 33.86 -4.07
N MET A 240 25.40 33.83 -5.39
CA MET A 240 24.46 32.87 -5.98
C MET A 240 24.93 31.42 -5.81
N GLU A 241 26.24 31.15 -5.91
CA GLU A 241 26.80 29.81 -5.64
C GLU A 241 26.63 29.43 -4.16
N THR A 242 26.81 30.39 -3.24
CA THR A 242 26.59 30.17 -1.79
C THR A 242 25.12 29.89 -1.47
N LEU A 243 24.19 30.66 -2.04
CA LEU A 243 22.76 30.47 -1.87
C LEU A 243 22.31 29.10 -2.41
N LYS A 244 22.86 28.69 -3.55
CA LYS A 244 22.61 27.36 -4.13
C LYS A 244 23.08 26.25 -3.18
N TYR A 245 24.32 26.36 -2.69
CA TYR A 245 24.88 25.41 -1.73
C TYR A 245 24.04 25.32 -0.45
N TYR A 246 23.54 26.44 0.08
CA TYR A 246 22.66 26.42 1.26
C TYR A 246 21.31 25.78 0.97
N GLY A 247 20.73 26.04 -0.20
CA GLY A 247 19.51 25.35 -0.64
C GLY A 247 19.69 23.84 -0.77
N GLU A 248 20.81 23.38 -1.34
CA GLU A 248 21.19 21.97 -1.40
C GLU A 248 21.31 21.35 0.00
N LEU A 249 22.01 22.03 0.91
CA LEU A 249 22.18 21.59 2.28
C LEU A 249 20.84 21.49 3.04
N LEU A 250 19.93 22.45 2.84
CA LEU A 250 18.60 22.43 3.46
C LEU A 250 17.76 21.25 2.95
N GLU A 251 17.80 20.95 1.66
CA GLU A 251 17.14 19.76 1.10
C GLU A 251 17.71 18.47 1.69
N ASP A 252 19.03 18.36 1.80
CA ASP A 252 19.70 17.21 2.41
C ASP A 252 19.30 17.02 3.88
N VAL A 253 19.15 18.12 4.64
CA VAL A 253 18.62 18.08 6.01
C VAL A 253 17.17 17.58 6.05
N CYS A 254 16.31 18.05 5.14
CA CYS A 254 14.92 17.57 5.04
C CYS A 254 14.88 16.06 4.77
N ASN A 255 15.68 15.60 3.79
CA ASN A 255 15.79 14.19 3.44
C ASN A 255 16.34 13.35 4.60
N SER A 256 17.33 13.87 5.32
CA SER A 256 17.90 13.20 6.47
C SER A 256 16.90 13.07 7.62
N ARG A 257 16.16 14.13 7.95
CA ARG A 257 15.10 14.07 8.98
C ARG A 257 14.02 13.06 8.64
N ALA A 258 13.58 12.99 7.39
CA ALA A 258 12.64 11.98 6.94
C ALA A 258 13.16 10.55 7.17
N ALA A 259 14.42 10.29 6.86
CA ALA A 259 15.06 8.99 7.10
C ALA A 259 15.15 8.67 8.61
N TYR A 260 15.50 9.66 9.44
CA TYR A 260 15.57 9.52 10.89
C TYR A 260 14.20 9.24 11.54
N ILE A 261 13.13 9.89 11.07
CA ILE A 261 11.75 9.60 11.49
C ILE A 261 11.39 8.15 11.14
N LYS A 262 11.73 7.71 9.92
CA LYS A 262 11.50 6.32 9.48
C LYS A 262 12.26 5.33 10.36
N LEU A 263 13.51 5.62 10.72
CA LEU A 263 14.30 4.79 11.64
C LEU A 263 13.60 4.63 12.99
N MET A 264 13.20 5.73 13.64
CA MET A 264 12.57 5.69 14.95
C MET A 264 11.24 4.93 14.96
N ARG A 265 10.42 5.06 13.92
CA ARG A 265 9.20 4.24 13.77
C ARG A 265 9.50 2.76 13.78
N ASN A 266 10.53 2.36 13.03
CA ASN A 266 10.92 0.96 12.94
C ASN A 266 11.55 0.46 14.24
N ILE A 267 12.31 1.30 14.95
CA ILE A 267 12.82 0.96 16.29
C ILE A 267 11.65 0.66 17.24
N ILE A 268 10.70 1.59 17.39
CA ILE A 268 9.56 1.46 18.30
C ILE A 268 8.70 0.24 17.93
N GLN A 269 8.40 0.06 16.64
CA GLN A 269 7.59 -1.07 16.19
C GLN A 269 8.30 -2.41 16.42
N THR A 270 9.60 -2.49 16.14
CA THR A 270 10.40 -3.69 16.34
C THR A 270 10.51 -4.04 17.82
N GLU A 271 10.74 -3.03 18.68
CA GLU A 271 10.80 -3.19 20.14
C GLU A 271 9.48 -3.72 20.70
N ASN A 272 8.36 -3.06 20.39
CA ASN A 272 7.05 -3.47 20.85
C ASN A 272 6.72 -4.91 20.40
N THR A 273 7.00 -5.22 19.13
CA THR A 273 6.79 -6.57 18.59
C THR A 273 7.67 -7.59 19.31
N ALA A 274 8.96 -7.30 19.51
CA ALA A 274 9.87 -8.22 20.17
C ALA A 274 9.48 -8.48 21.63
N ASN A 275 9.06 -7.45 22.36
CA ASN A 275 8.52 -7.57 23.72
C ASN A 275 7.29 -8.47 23.77
N LEU A 276 6.33 -8.25 22.87
CA LEU A 276 5.14 -9.09 22.74
C LEU A 276 5.50 -10.56 22.49
N LEU A 277 6.45 -10.82 21.59
CA LEU A 277 6.82 -12.18 21.20
C LEU A 277 7.64 -12.89 22.27
N ILE A 278 8.57 -12.22 22.96
CA ILE A 278 9.33 -12.84 24.06
C ILE A 278 8.40 -13.18 25.23
N ASP A 279 7.47 -12.29 25.59
CA ASP A 279 6.49 -12.50 26.66
C ASP A 279 5.54 -13.68 26.37
N ASN A 280 5.31 -13.97 25.09
CA ASN A 280 4.50 -15.09 24.63
C ASN A 280 5.31 -16.36 24.30
N ASN A 281 6.60 -16.41 24.67
CA ASN A 281 7.52 -17.53 24.37
C ASN A 281 7.65 -17.84 22.87
N LEU A 282 7.50 -16.82 22.02
CA LEU A 282 7.67 -16.88 20.57
C LEU A 282 9.03 -16.34 20.13
N LEU A 283 9.85 -15.82 21.04
CA LEU A 283 11.27 -15.59 20.82
C LEU A 283 12.09 -16.34 21.87
N THR A 284 13.30 -16.72 21.48
CA THR A 284 14.33 -17.16 22.43
C THR A 284 15.04 -15.95 23.05
N GLU A 285 15.63 -16.10 24.23
CA GLU A 285 16.47 -15.05 24.84
C GLU A 285 17.62 -14.61 23.91
N GLN A 286 18.16 -15.53 23.12
CA GLN A 286 19.20 -15.23 22.14
C GLN A 286 18.68 -14.35 21.00
N GLN A 287 17.54 -14.69 20.41
CA GLN A 287 16.92 -13.88 19.35
C GLN A 287 16.56 -12.49 19.90
N TYR A 288 15.92 -12.43 21.07
CA TYR A 288 15.59 -11.17 21.72
C TYR A 288 16.83 -10.30 21.99
N SER A 289 17.94 -10.90 22.44
CA SER A 289 19.21 -10.18 22.61
C SER A 289 19.81 -9.65 21.31
N GLN A 290 19.57 -10.30 20.16
CA GLN A 290 20.01 -9.78 18.86
C GLN A 290 19.18 -8.57 18.44
N VAL A 291 17.87 -8.62 18.70
CA VAL A 291 16.97 -7.48 18.48
C VAL A 291 17.46 -6.27 19.29
N THR A 292 17.62 -6.42 20.61
CA THR A 292 17.98 -5.29 21.48
C THR A 292 19.33 -4.69 21.14
N GLN A 293 20.34 -5.49 20.79
CA GLN A 293 21.65 -4.98 20.35
C GLN A 293 21.57 -4.12 19.09
N LEU A 294 20.74 -4.52 18.12
CA LEU A 294 20.52 -3.74 16.91
C LEU A 294 19.78 -2.43 17.23
N LEU A 295 18.73 -2.51 18.05
CA LEU A 295 17.98 -1.34 18.48
C LEU A 295 18.83 -0.35 19.29
N ASP A 296 19.70 -0.83 20.18
CA ASP A 296 20.64 0.01 20.93
C ASP A 296 21.59 0.77 19.99
N THR A 297 22.09 0.08 18.96
CA THR A 297 22.97 0.69 17.94
C THR A 297 22.22 1.77 17.15
N ALA A 298 21.00 1.46 16.72
CA ALA A 298 20.15 2.36 15.95
C ALA A 298 19.74 3.60 16.77
N THR A 299 19.28 3.41 18.01
CA THR A 299 18.91 4.48 18.94
C THR A 299 20.11 5.37 19.27
N LYS A 300 21.30 4.78 19.45
CA LYS A 300 22.52 5.56 19.69
C LYS A 300 22.84 6.46 18.50
N GLY A 301 22.88 5.95 17.27
CA GLY A 301 23.20 6.77 16.11
C GLY A 301 22.09 7.77 15.73
N TYR A 302 20.84 7.45 16.05
CA TYR A 302 19.74 8.42 16.04
C TYR A 302 20.06 9.60 16.97
N THR A 303 20.37 9.30 18.24
CA THR A 303 20.63 10.28 19.30
C THR A 303 21.89 11.10 19.04
N GLU A 304 22.91 10.51 18.42
CA GLU A 304 24.17 11.19 18.08
C GLU A 304 24.08 11.99 16.77
N GLY A 305 23.01 11.80 15.97
CA GLY A 305 22.87 12.43 14.66
C GLY A 305 24.00 12.03 13.71
N SER A 306 24.48 10.78 13.82
CA SER A 306 25.72 10.31 13.21
C SER A 306 25.56 9.54 11.89
N PHE A 307 24.33 9.16 11.53
CA PHE A 307 24.04 8.35 10.35
C PHE A 307 23.88 9.19 9.09
N VAL A 308 24.45 8.72 7.99
CA VAL A 308 23.98 9.08 6.65
C VAL A 308 22.75 8.23 6.28
N ASN A 309 21.99 8.62 5.25
CA ASN A 309 20.78 7.89 4.85
C ASN A 309 21.07 6.41 4.52
N GLU A 310 22.23 6.10 3.94
CA GLU A 310 22.63 4.72 3.64
C GLU A 310 22.80 3.85 4.91
N ASP A 311 23.29 4.42 6.02
CA ASP A 311 23.39 3.70 7.29
C ASP A 311 21.99 3.30 7.80
N ILE A 312 21.03 4.22 7.66
CA ILE A 312 19.63 3.99 8.04
C ILE A 312 19.01 2.90 7.17
N ASP A 313 19.16 2.97 5.85
CA ASP A 313 18.63 1.95 4.96
C ASP A 313 19.21 0.56 5.28
N ASN A 314 20.51 0.48 5.60
CA ASN A 314 21.15 -0.74 6.04
C ASN A 314 20.59 -1.26 7.39
N LEU A 315 20.34 -0.38 8.36
CA LEU A 315 19.73 -0.75 9.65
C LEU A 315 18.30 -1.28 9.45
N LEU A 316 17.51 -0.64 8.60
CA LEU A 316 16.15 -1.08 8.28
C LEU A 316 16.14 -2.46 7.62
N LEU A 317 17.08 -2.72 6.71
CA LEU A 317 17.26 -4.06 6.12
C LEU A 317 17.67 -5.10 7.17
N GLN A 318 18.52 -4.74 8.13
CA GLN A 318 18.89 -5.63 9.23
C GLN A 318 17.71 -5.93 10.16
N MET A 319 16.88 -4.92 10.49
CA MET A 319 15.66 -5.11 11.30
C MET A 319 14.69 -6.06 10.60
N ALA A 320 14.46 -5.89 9.30
CA ALA A 320 13.59 -6.75 8.50
C ALA A 320 14.11 -8.20 8.37
N ALA A 321 15.41 -8.42 8.61
CA ALA A 321 16.06 -9.72 8.53
C ALA A 321 16.26 -10.42 9.89
N LEU A 322 15.80 -9.81 10.99
CA LEU A 322 15.91 -10.39 12.33
C LEU A 322 15.21 -11.76 12.41
N ASP A 323 15.91 -12.75 12.95
CA ASP A 323 15.40 -14.11 13.09
C ASP A 323 14.28 -14.18 14.15
N GLY A 324 13.24 -14.96 13.86
CA GLY A 324 12.04 -15.09 14.70
C GLY A 324 11.07 -13.89 14.65
N MET A 325 11.43 -12.79 14.00
CA MET A 325 10.57 -11.61 13.85
C MET A 325 9.62 -11.74 12.64
N PRO A 326 8.39 -11.18 12.71
CA PRO A 326 7.44 -11.15 11.61
C PRO A 326 8.00 -10.46 10.37
N LYS A 327 7.73 -11.03 9.20
CA LYS A 327 8.14 -10.47 7.90
C LYS A 327 6.95 -9.84 7.19
N TYR A 328 7.21 -8.73 6.51
CA TYR A 328 6.18 -7.97 5.78
C TYR A 328 6.62 -7.72 4.34
N ILE A 329 5.66 -7.83 3.42
CA ILE A 329 5.78 -7.37 2.02
C ILE A 329 4.54 -6.53 1.74
N ASP A 330 4.72 -5.29 1.31
CA ASP A 330 3.62 -4.35 1.04
C ASP A 330 2.59 -4.24 2.19
N ASN A 331 3.08 -4.17 3.43
CA ASN A 331 2.29 -4.17 4.68
C ASN A 331 1.49 -5.44 4.98
N ILE A 332 1.67 -6.52 4.20
CA ILE A 332 1.05 -7.82 4.44
C ILE A 332 2.03 -8.72 5.17
N MET A 333 1.64 -9.24 6.33
CA MET A 333 2.45 -10.19 7.09
C MET A 333 2.58 -11.51 6.32
N GLN A 334 3.80 -11.99 6.14
CA GLN A 334 4.12 -13.23 5.45
C GLN A 334 4.19 -14.36 6.49
N ILE A 335 3.33 -15.38 6.34
CA ILE A 335 3.29 -16.53 7.23
C ILE A 335 3.89 -17.73 6.49
N SER A 336 5.05 -18.16 6.96
CA SER A 336 5.84 -19.25 6.37
C SER A 336 6.12 -20.40 7.34
N THR A 337 5.95 -20.16 8.65
CA THR A 337 6.19 -21.12 9.71
C THR A 337 5.04 -21.18 10.72
N PRO A 338 4.94 -22.24 11.54
CA PRO A 338 3.99 -22.28 12.66
C PRO A 338 4.20 -21.15 13.66
N GLN A 339 5.45 -20.73 13.88
CA GLN A 339 5.79 -19.61 14.74
C GLN A 339 5.25 -18.29 14.17
N ASP A 340 5.35 -18.06 12.86
CA ASP A 340 4.77 -16.87 12.21
C ASP A 340 3.25 -16.81 12.44
N LEU A 341 2.55 -17.96 12.35
CA LEU A 341 1.11 -18.02 12.59
C LEU A 341 0.76 -17.74 14.06
N CYS A 342 1.55 -18.23 15.01
CA CYS A 342 1.40 -17.86 16.42
C CYS A 342 1.66 -16.35 16.65
N SER A 343 2.71 -15.80 16.04
CA SER A 343 3.04 -14.37 16.10
C SER A 343 1.90 -13.51 15.54
N PHE A 344 1.33 -13.91 14.40
CA PHE A 344 0.15 -13.26 13.82
C PHE A 344 -1.02 -13.25 14.80
N SER A 345 -1.29 -14.38 15.46
CA SER A 345 -2.34 -14.45 16.48
C SER A 345 -2.08 -13.54 17.67
N VAL A 346 -0.83 -13.39 18.13
CA VAL A 346 -0.50 -12.50 19.26
C VAL A 346 -0.70 -11.05 18.84
N LEU A 347 -0.17 -10.63 17.68
CA LEU A 347 -0.29 -9.25 17.17
C LEU A 347 -1.75 -8.84 16.94
N VAL A 348 -2.44 -9.63 16.11
CA VAL A 348 -3.74 -10.22 16.44
C VAL A 348 -4.47 -9.63 17.63
N ASN A 349 -4.29 -10.36 18.73
CA ASN A 349 -4.97 -10.28 20.01
C ASN A 349 -4.48 -9.12 20.90
N GLU A 350 -3.37 -8.47 20.55
CA GLU A 350 -2.78 -7.35 21.29
C GLU A 350 -3.02 -5.96 20.66
N GLY A 351 -3.78 -5.89 19.57
CA GLY A 351 -4.44 -4.66 19.13
C GLY A 351 -4.44 -4.45 17.62
N MET A 352 -3.64 -5.23 16.89
CA MET A 352 -3.53 -5.12 15.43
C MET A 352 -4.70 -5.85 14.74
N ARG A 353 -5.95 -5.55 15.13
CA ARG A 353 -7.16 -6.28 14.75
C ARG A 353 -7.44 -6.30 13.24
N THR A 354 -6.87 -5.39 12.48
CA THR A 354 -7.02 -5.29 11.01
C THR A 354 -5.75 -5.68 10.26
N LEU A 355 -4.82 -6.39 10.90
CA LEU A 355 -3.58 -6.83 10.26
C LEU A 355 -3.87 -7.78 9.09
N ASP A 356 -3.35 -7.44 7.93
CA ASP A 356 -3.42 -8.31 6.75
C ASP A 356 -2.28 -9.34 6.77
N ALA A 357 -2.59 -10.57 6.38
CA ALA A 357 -1.62 -11.65 6.31
C ALA A 357 -1.87 -12.57 5.13
N GLN A 358 -0.80 -13.20 4.66
CA GLN A 358 -0.88 -14.27 3.68
C GLN A 358 0.02 -15.45 4.03
N LEU A 359 -0.46 -16.66 3.75
CA LEU A 359 0.40 -17.84 3.76
C LEU A 359 1.33 -17.81 2.55
N THR A 360 2.51 -18.39 2.73
CA THR A 360 3.52 -18.55 1.67
C THR A 360 3.89 -20.03 1.43
N THR A 361 3.40 -20.91 2.29
CA THR A 361 3.59 -22.36 2.27
C THR A 361 2.57 -23.01 3.21
N ASP A 362 2.45 -24.33 3.14
CA ASP A 362 1.66 -25.10 4.11
C ASP A 362 2.25 -25.00 5.52
N ILE A 363 1.38 -24.76 6.50
CA ILE A 363 1.75 -24.61 7.92
C ILE A 363 1.37 -25.86 8.70
N ASN A 364 2.37 -26.57 9.24
CA ASN A 364 2.16 -27.74 10.07
C ASN A 364 2.18 -27.39 11.57
N MET A 365 1.03 -27.39 12.21
CA MET A 365 0.82 -27.02 13.62
C MET A 365 1.00 -28.19 14.60
N ALA A 366 1.49 -29.34 14.15
CA ALA A 366 1.68 -30.50 15.02
C ALA A 366 2.65 -30.19 16.18
N GLY A 367 2.18 -30.40 17.41
CA GLY A 367 2.98 -30.19 18.63
C GLY A 367 3.09 -28.73 19.08
N ILE A 368 2.47 -27.78 18.37
CA ILE A 368 2.44 -26.38 18.75
C ILE A 368 1.39 -26.18 19.84
N THR A 369 1.81 -25.68 21.01
CA THR A 369 0.94 -25.45 22.17
C THR A 369 0.76 -23.97 22.52
N THR A 370 1.51 -23.08 21.86
CA THR A 370 1.47 -21.63 22.09
C THR A 370 0.40 -20.91 21.28
N PHE A 371 -0.23 -21.60 20.32
CA PHE A 371 -1.25 -21.01 19.47
C PHE A 371 -2.51 -20.66 20.27
N GLN A 372 -2.99 -19.43 20.05
CA GLN A 372 -4.30 -18.97 20.51
C GLN A 372 -5.19 -18.68 19.31
N PRO A 373 -6.52 -18.71 19.45
CA PRO A 373 -7.41 -18.28 18.36
C PRO A 373 -7.11 -16.84 17.94
N ILE A 374 -7.09 -16.59 16.63
CA ILE A 374 -6.93 -15.25 16.05
C ILE A 374 -8.23 -14.46 16.26
N GLY A 375 -8.16 -13.28 16.88
CA GLY A 375 -9.37 -12.55 17.31
C GLY A 375 -9.96 -13.17 18.56
N LEU A 376 -9.17 -13.20 19.64
CA LEU A 376 -9.51 -13.81 20.91
C LEU A 376 -10.73 -13.13 21.56
N TYR A 377 -11.83 -13.87 21.67
CA TYR A 377 -13.09 -13.34 22.18
C TYR A 377 -13.83 -14.37 23.04
N SER A 378 -14.55 -13.90 24.06
CA SER A 378 -15.51 -14.71 24.82
C SER A 378 -16.59 -13.82 25.42
N ASP A 379 -17.86 -14.18 25.23
CA ASP A 379 -18.99 -13.50 25.89
C ASP A 379 -18.93 -13.60 27.43
N ASN A 380 -18.15 -14.56 27.95
CA ASN A 380 -18.00 -14.79 29.39
C ASN A 380 -16.84 -14.02 30.03
N VAL A 381 -16.08 -13.23 29.24
CA VAL A 381 -14.93 -12.45 29.70
C VAL A 381 -15.25 -10.97 29.52
N THR A 382 -15.39 -10.25 30.64
CA THR A 382 -15.89 -8.86 30.63
C THR A 382 -14.96 -7.92 29.86
N GLU A 383 -13.66 -8.14 29.95
CA GLU A 383 -12.62 -7.37 29.27
C GLU A 383 -12.66 -7.55 27.74
N LEU A 384 -13.25 -8.65 27.27
CA LEU A 384 -13.31 -9.00 25.85
C LEU A 384 -14.70 -8.83 25.23
N ASN A 385 -15.71 -8.40 25.98
CA ASN A 385 -17.11 -8.47 25.55
C ASN A 385 -17.56 -7.39 24.54
N ASP A 386 -16.70 -6.45 24.13
CA ASP A 386 -16.96 -5.63 22.95
C ASP A 386 -16.37 -6.29 21.71
N PHE A 387 -17.22 -6.98 20.97
CA PHE A 387 -16.83 -7.68 19.75
C PHE A 387 -16.28 -6.73 18.66
N ARG A 388 -16.59 -5.43 18.71
CA ARG A 388 -16.10 -4.46 17.71
C ARG A 388 -14.62 -4.15 17.85
N THR A 389 -14.06 -4.36 19.03
CA THR A 389 -12.64 -4.11 19.33
C THR A 389 -11.85 -5.40 19.57
N ASN A 390 -12.53 -6.53 19.81
CA ASN A 390 -11.89 -7.81 20.13
C ASN A 390 -12.05 -8.91 19.07
N SER A 391 -12.54 -8.57 17.88
CA SER A 391 -12.61 -9.49 16.74
C SER A 391 -11.53 -9.18 15.71
N TYR A 392 -11.11 -10.21 14.97
CA TYR A 392 -10.29 -10.01 13.78
C TYR A 392 -11.12 -9.40 12.64
N GLY A 393 -10.59 -8.36 11.99
CA GLY A 393 -11.26 -7.61 10.92
C GLY A 393 -10.35 -7.29 9.73
N GLY A 394 -9.18 -7.94 9.63
CA GLY A 394 -8.27 -7.80 8.49
C GLY A 394 -8.56 -8.78 7.35
N THR A 395 -7.61 -8.87 6.43
CA THR A 395 -7.60 -9.82 5.31
C THR A 395 -6.61 -10.96 5.57
N PHE A 396 -7.08 -12.20 5.52
CA PHE A 396 -6.25 -13.38 5.59
C PHE A 396 -6.35 -14.19 4.29
N ASN A 397 -5.27 -14.22 3.51
CA ASN A 397 -5.21 -14.96 2.26
C ASN A 397 -4.32 -16.21 2.39
N GLY A 398 -4.91 -17.40 2.33
CA GLY A 398 -4.16 -18.64 2.36
C GLY A 398 -3.32 -18.91 1.12
N GLN A 399 -3.51 -18.15 0.03
CA GLN A 399 -2.84 -18.36 -1.26
C GLN A 399 -2.90 -19.80 -1.80
N GLY A 400 -3.92 -20.55 -1.38
CA GLY A 400 -4.14 -21.95 -1.70
C GLY A 400 -3.45 -22.95 -0.77
N PHE A 401 -2.63 -22.50 0.17
CA PHE A 401 -1.94 -23.34 1.15
C PHE A 401 -2.83 -23.77 2.31
N GLU A 402 -2.38 -24.80 3.04
CA GLU A 402 -3.09 -25.38 4.17
C GLU A 402 -2.47 -25.03 5.54
N VAL A 403 -3.32 -24.81 6.54
CA VAL A 403 -2.97 -24.98 7.96
C VAL A 403 -3.39 -26.38 8.40
N ARG A 404 -2.43 -27.22 8.78
CA ARG A 404 -2.68 -28.62 9.13
C ARG A 404 -2.27 -29.00 10.55
N ASN A 405 -2.92 -30.02 11.09
CA ASN A 405 -2.59 -30.61 12.39
C ASN A 405 -2.76 -29.65 13.58
N LEU A 406 -3.65 -28.66 13.47
CA LEU A 406 -3.99 -27.77 14.56
C LEU A 406 -4.72 -28.54 15.68
N SER A 407 -4.18 -28.49 16.89
CA SER A 407 -4.80 -29.04 18.10
C SER A 407 -4.96 -27.96 19.14
N LEU A 408 -6.21 -27.53 19.38
CA LEU A 408 -6.56 -26.39 20.20
C LEU A 408 -7.49 -26.80 21.34
N GLN A 409 -7.13 -26.41 22.57
CA GLN A 409 -8.04 -26.40 23.71
C GLN A 409 -8.16 -24.97 24.22
N THR A 410 -9.39 -24.44 24.31
CA THR A 410 -9.59 -23.01 24.61
C THR A 410 -10.86 -22.75 25.43
N ALA A 411 -10.80 -21.74 26.30
CA ALA A 411 -11.95 -21.20 27.00
C ALA A 411 -12.66 -20.07 26.22
N TYR A 412 -12.06 -19.63 25.11
CA TYR A 412 -12.54 -18.61 24.19
C TYR A 412 -13.20 -19.24 22.98
N GLU A 413 -13.87 -18.46 22.15
CA GLU A 413 -14.37 -18.95 20.86
C GLU A 413 -13.26 -19.66 20.08
N GLY A 414 -13.57 -20.84 19.56
CA GLY A 414 -12.56 -21.82 19.18
C GLY A 414 -12.50 -22.07 17.68
N GLY A 415 -11.28 -22.07 17.15
CA GLY A 415 -10.94 -22.32 15.75
C GLY A 415 -9.54 -21.78 15.43
N LEU A 416 -9.14 -21.82 14.16
CA LEU A 416 -8.01 -21.01 13.70
C LEU A 416 -8.25 -19.54 14.06
N PHE A 417 -9.48 -19.07 13.84
CA PHE A 417 -9.99 -17.80 14.33
C PHE A 417 -10.91 -18.03 15.54
N GLY A 418 -10.88 -17.11 16.50
CA GLY A 418 -11.85 -17.06 17.58
C GLY A 418 -13.14 -16.42 17.06
N ARG A 419 -13.12 -15.08 16.98
CA ARG A 419 -14.19 -14.28 16.38
C ARG A 419 -13.66 -13.37 15.28
N CYS A 420 -14.39 -13.32 14.17
CA CYS A 420 -14.16 -12.35 13.10
C CYS A 420 -15.35 -11.39 12.98
N TYR A 421 -15.04 -10.12 12.69
CA TYR A 421 -16.02 -9.08 12.40
C TYR A 421 -15.53 -8.23 11.23
N LYS A 422 -16.27 -8.22 10.11
CA LYS A 422 -15.90 -7.52 8.88
C LYS A 422 -14.55 -7.95 8.29
N ALA A 423 -14.13 -9.18 8.55
CA ALA A 423 -12.92 -9.75 7.98
C ALA A 423 -13.14 -10.26 6.54
N GLN A 424 -12.03 -10.49 5.85
CA GLN A 424 -11.99 -11.20 4.57
C GLN A 424 -11.04 -12.38 4.69
N ILE A 425 -11.53 -13.60 4.51
CA ILE A 425 -10.72 -14.82 4.59
C ILE A 425 -10.86 -15.54 3.27
N SER A 426 -9.74 -15.79 2.59
CA SER A 426 -9.79 -16.39 1.25
C SER A 426 -8.70 -17.41 0.99
N ASN A 427 -8.97 -18.32 0.06
CA ASN A 427 -8.03 -19.25 -0.53
C ASN A 427 -7.25 -20.07 0.52
N LEU A 428 -7.95 -20.60 1.53
CA LEU A 428 -7.34 -21.25 2.69
C LEU A 428 -7.87 -22.68 2.88
N GLY A 429 -6.95 -23.64 3.00
CA GLY A 429 -7.26 -24.99 3.46
C GLY A 429 -6.97 -25.19 4.95
N ILE A 430 -7.80 -25.98 5.63
CA ILE A 430 -7.55 -26.45 7.00
C ILE A 430 -7.67 -27.97 7.03
N ALA A 431 -6.62 -28.66 7.45
CA ALA A 431 -6.57 -30.12 7.43
C ALA A 431 -6.20 -30.75 8.78
N ASN A 432 -6.84 -31.88 9.12
CA ASN A 432 -6.53 -32.66 10.33
C ASN A 432 -6.57 -31.82 11.61
N VAL A 433 -7.73 -31.28 11.95
CA VAL A 433 -7.92 -30.30 13.01
C VAL A 433 -8.67 -30.90 14.21
N SER A 434 -8.25 -30.51 15.41
CA SER A 434 -8.91 -30.84 16.67
C SER A 434 -9.11 -29.59 17.52
N VAL A 435 -10.35 -29.13 17.67
CA VAL A 435 -10.72 -27.97 18.50
C VAL A 435 -11.63 -28.43 19.63
N THR A 436 -11.28 -28.10 20.87
CA THR A 436 -12.07 -28.41 22.06
C THR A 436 -12.30 -27.16 22.90
N GLY A 437 -13.54 -26.68 22.92
CA GLY A 437 -13.99 -25.60 23.77
C GLY A 437 -14.24 -26.08 25.20
N THR A 438 -13.39 -25.69 26.15
CA THR A 438 -13.55 -26.02 27.57
C THR A 438 -14.51 -25.05 28.28
N GLY A 439 -14.52 -23.79 27.83
CA GLY A 439 -15.46 -22.73 28.23
C GLY A 439 -15.99 -21.89 27.06
N ALA A 440 -15.56 -22.22 25.83
CA ALA A 440 -15.92 -21.55 24.60
C ALA A 440 -17.44 -21.59 24.35
N GLN A 441 -18.06 -20.49 23.93
CA GLN A 441 -19.46 -20.50 23.53
C GLN A 441 -19.66 -21.17 22.17
N THR A 442 -18.74 -20.92 21.23
CA THR A 442 -18.80 -21.44 19.86
C THR A 442 -17.47 -22.04 19.45
N CYS A 443 -17.48 -23.13 18.68
CA CYS A 443 -16.28 -23.72 18.10
C CYS A 443 -16.50 -24.18 16.66
N GLY A 444 -15.51 -23.93 15.81
CA GLY A 444 -15.38 -24.45 14.45
C GLY A 444 -13.91 -24.74 14.11
N ALA A 445 -13.66 -25.35 12.95
CA ALA A 445 -12.28 -25.54 12.48
C ALA A 445 -11.68 -24.23 11.98
N LEU A 446 -12.41 -23.51 11.11
CA LEU A 446 -12.02 -22.18 10.65
C LEU A 446 -12.18 -21.17 11.77
N ALA A 447 -13.39 -21.04 12.33
CA ALA A 447 -13.69 -20.01 13.30
C ALA A 447 -14.71 -20.46 14.34
N GLY A 448 -14.65 -19.86 15.53
CA GLY A 448 -15.75 -19.94 16.49
C GLY A 448 -16.98 -19.20 15.98
N THR A 449 -16.84 -17.89 15.73
CA THR A 449 -17.94 -17.04 15.23
C THR A 449 -17.47 -16.13 14.10
N LEU A 450 -18.32 -16.00 13.06
CA LEU A 450 -18.11 -15.12 11.91
C LEU A 450 -19.26 -14.12 11.83
N MET A 451 -18.96 -12.82 11.76
CA MET A 451 -19.94 -11.73 11.75
C MET A 451 -19.63 -10.74 10.64
N GLN A 452 -20.53 -10.57 9.67
CA GLN A 452 -20.26 -9.73 8.47
C GLN A 452 -18.93 -10.08 7.78
N THR A 453 -18.50 -11.34 7.84
CA THR A 453 -17.23 -11.80 7.27
C THR A 453 -17.47 -12.39 5.89
N GLN A 454 -16.55 -12.12 4.96
CA GLN A 454 -16.51 -12.77 3.65
C GLN A 454 -15.52 -13.94 3.70
N ILE A 455 -15.99 -15.11 3.29
CA ILE A 455 -15.21 -16.35 3.27
C ILE A 455 -15.28 -16.93 1.86
N ASP A 456 -14.17 -16.88 1.14
CA ASP A 456 -14.11 -17.25 -0.27
C ASP A 456 -13.09 -18.36 -0.50
N ASN A 457 -13.46 -19.41 -1.25
CA ASN A 457 -12.54 -20.48 -1.64
C ASN A 457 -11.82 -21.11 -0.44
N CYS A 458 -12.53 -21.43 0.63
CA CYS A 458 -11.96 -22.00 1.85
C CYS A 458 -12.47 -23.43 2.08
N TYR A 459 -11.65 -24.30 2.67
CA TYR A 459 -12.08 -25.66 2.96
C TYR A 459 -11.55 -26.25 4.26
N VAL A 460 -12.28 -27.25 4.77
CA VAL A 460 -11.89 -28.05 5.94
C VAL A 460 -11.94 -29.55 5.60
N ALA A 461 -10.83 -30.26 5.76
CA ALA A 461 -10.71 -31.66 5.36
C ALA A 461 -9.87 -32.53 6.31
N GLY A 462 -9.79 -33.83 6.00
CA GLY A 462 -9.06 -34.80 6.80
C GLY A 462 -9.79 -35.20 8.08
N THR A 463 -9.05 -35.42 9.17
CA THR A 463 -9.66 -35.73 10.48
C THR A 463 -10.15 -34.46 11.15
N ILE A 464 -11.46 -34.31 11.33
CA ILE A 464 -12.06 -33.08 11.89
C ILE A 464 -12.74 -33.41 13.21
N LYS A 465 -12.21 -32.91 14.31
CA LYS A 465 -12.78 -33.05 15.66
C LYS A 465 -13.07 -31.68 16.22
N VAL A 466 -14.33 -31.30 16.29
CA VAL A 466 -14.76 -30.04 16.91
C VAL A 466 -15.77 -30.37 17.99
N SER A 467 -15.55 -29.86 19.20
CA SER A 467 -16.50 -29.99 20.31
C SER A 467 -16.42 -28.77 21.22
N THR A 468 -17.52 -28.48 21.90
CA THR A 468 -17.55 -27.51 22.99
C THR A 468 -18.60 -27.89 24.02
N ASN A 469 -18.39 -27.47 25.27
CA ASN A 469 -19.43 -27.50 26.31
C ASN A 469 -20.38 -26.28 26.22
N GLY A 470 -20.11 -25.36 25.29
CA GLY A 470 -20.90 -24.16 25.02
C GLY A 470 -22.16 -24.42 24.20
N LYS A 471 -22.56 -23.40 23.44
CA LYS A 471 -23.82 -23.36 22.70
C LYS A 471 -23.75 -24.06 21.35
N MET A 472 -22.68 -23.84 20.59
CA MET A 472 -22.63 -24.25 19.18
C MET A 472 -21.27 -24.86 18.80
N ALA A 473 -21.30 -26.02 18.18
CA ALA A 473 -20.15 -26.62 17.50
C ALA A 473 -20.56 -26.97 16.07
N ALA A 474 -19.71 -26.67 15.10
CA ALA A 474 -19.83 -27.20 13.74
C ALA A 474 -18.42 -27.43 13.17
N GLN A 475 -18.29 -28.19 12.09
CA GLN A 475 -16.98 -28.61 11.60
C GLN A 475 -16.31 -27.60 10.66
N PHE A 476 -17.03 -26.64 10.06
CA PHE A 476 -16.42 -25.52 9.36
C PHE A 476 -16.30 -24.29 10.29
N ALA A 477 -17.42 -23.71 10.70
CA ALA A 477 -17.47 -22.56 11.61
C ALA A 477 -18.57 -22.71 12.66
N GLY A 478 -18.31 -22.41 13.94
CA GLY A 478 -19.28 -22.61 15.02
C GLY A 478 -20.60 -21.87 14.80
N GLU A 479 -20.52 -20.58 14.47
CA GLU A 479 -21.66 -19.74 14.11
C GLU A 479 -21.32 -18.82 12.92
N GLY A 480 -22.21 -18.78 11.94
CA GLY A 480 -22.22 -17.81 10.85
C GLY A 480 -23.37 -16.82 11.04
N ALA A 481 -23.04 -15.56 11.34
CA ALA A 481 -24.00 -14.54 11.74
C ALA A 481 -23.86 -13.24 10.94
N TRP A 482 -24.91 -12.42 11.02
CA TRP A 482 -25.02 -11.05 10.52
C TRP A 482 -24.57 -10.91 9.08
N ASN A 483 -25.21 -11.66 8.18
CA ASN A 483 -24.93 -11.61 6.74
C ASN A 483 -23.47 -11.96 6.39
N SER A 484 -22.83 -12.85 7.15
CA SER A 484 -21.58 -13.47 6.69
C SER A 484 -21.84 -14.27 5.43
N CYS A 485 -20.91 -14.23 4.48
CA CYS A 485 -21.06 -14.85 3.17
C CYS A 485 -19.99 -15.92 3.00
N PHE A 486 -20.41 -17.16 2.73
CA PHE A 486 -19.52 -18.25 2.35
C PHE A 486 -19.71 -18.49 0.86
N ASN A 487 -18.66 -18.27 0.08
CA ASN A 487 -18.66 -18.50 -1.35
C ASN A 487 -17.65 -19.58 -1.71
N ASN A 488 -18.10 -20.58 -2.45
CA ASN A 488 -17.24 -21.62 -2.99
C ASN A 488 -16.42 -22.34 -1.90
N CYS A 489 -17.08 -22.73 -0.80
CA CYS A 489 -16.43 -23.31 0.38
C CYS A 489 -16.91 -24.73 0.66
N TYR A 490 -16.11 -25.59 1.29
CA TYR A 490 -16.61 -26.91 1.69
C TYR A 490 -15.98 -27.47 2.97
N THR A 491 -16.67 -28.39 3.62
CA THR A 491 -16.08 -29.27 4.64
C THR A 491 -16.36 -30.73 4.32
N LEU A 492 -15.44 -31.63 4.68
CA LEU A 492 -15.73 -33.07 4.68
C LEU A 492 -16.35 -33.56 6.00
N GLY A 493 -16.57 -32.63 6.94
CA GLY A 493 -17.34 -32.84 8.15
C GLY A 493 -18.85 -32.89 7.90
N GLU A 494 -19.59 -33.54 8.79
CA GLU A 494 -21.04 -33.62 8.86
C GLU A 494 -21.74 -32.26 8.96
N ASP A 495 -21.19 -31.29 9.70
CA ASP A 495 -21.82 -29.99 9.93
C ASP A 495 -20.99 -28.83 9.36
N PHE A 496 -21.61 -27.99 8.52
CA PHE A 496 -20.93 -26.80 7.97
C PHE A 496 -20.87 -25.67 9.02
N THR A 497 -22.00 -25.07 9.37
CA THR A 497 -22.06 -24.01 10.40
C THR A 497 -23.44 -23.92 11.03
N ASN A 498 -23.53 -23.40 12.25
CA ASN A 498 -24.82 -23.00 12.85
C ASN A 498 -25.22 -21.63 12.29
N ALA A 499 -25.59 -21.59 11.00
CA ALA A 499 -25.94 -20.37 10.28
C ALA A 499 -27.31 -19.85 10.73
N THR A 500 -27.34 -18.76 11.48
CA THR A 500 -28.62 -18.06 11.79
C THR A 500 -29.00 -17.08 10.69
N THR A 501 -28.00 -16.48 10.04
CA THR A 501 -28.17 -15.39 9.05
C THR A 501 -27.08 -15.35 7.98
N ALA A 502 -26.27 -16.40 7.86
CA ALA A 502 -25.22 -16.48 6.84
C ALA A 502 -25.76 -16.94 5.47
N GLU A 503 -25.15 -16.44 4.40
CA GLU A 503 -25.39 -16.86 3.02
C GLU A 503 -24.40 -17.95 2.63
N LEU A 504 -24.90 -19.04 2.04
CA LEU A 504 -24.10 -20.18 1.58
C LEU A 504 -24.23 -20.31 0.06
N ASN A 505 -23.20 -19.90 -0.67
CA ASN A 505 -23.16 -19.91 -2.12
C ASN A 505 -22.11 -20.92 -2.61
N ASN A 506 -22.54 -21.92 -3.38
CA ASN A 506 -21.66 -23.00 -3.86
C ASN A 506 -20.92 -23.72 -2.72
N CYS A 507 -21.64 -24.06 -1.64
CA CYS A 507 -21.06 -24.72 -0.47
C CYS A 507 -21.45 -26.20 -0.35
N TYR A 508 -20.51 -27.04 0.06
CA TYR A 508 -20.70 -28.49 0.16
C TYR A 508 -20.23 -29.02 1.52
N TRP A 509 -20.98 -29.99 2.08
CA TRP A 509 -20.60 -30.62 3.34
C TRP A 509 -21.13 -32.05 3.50
N GLY A 510 -20.69 -32.69 4.58
CA GLY A 510 -21.18 -33.96 5.06
C GLY A 510 -20.85 -35.13 4.15
N THR A 511 -21.62 -36.20 4.32
CA THR A 511 -21.42 -37.46 3.60
C THR A 511 -21.53 -37.32 2.08
N ILE A 512 -22.28 -36.32 1.60
CA ILE A 512 -22.40 -36.00 0.16
C ILE A 512 -21.07 -35.45 -0.35
N ALA A 513 -20.53 -34.41 0.30
CA ALA A 513 -19.23 -33.84 -0.08
C ALA A 513 -18.12 -34.89 0.01
N THR A 514 -18.09 -35.69 1.07
CA THR A 514 -17.08 -36.74 1.27
C THR A 514 -17.10 -37.81 0.19
N LYS A 515 -18.28 -38.21 -0.31
CA LYS A 515 -18.37 -39.17 -1.42
C LYS A 515 -17.99 -38.51 -2.75
N ALA A 516 -18.49 -37.31 -3.01
CA ALA A 516 -18.18 -36.55 -4.23
C ALA A 516 -16.69 -36.21 -4.34
N ALA A 517 -15.99 -36.02 -3.21
CA ALA A 517 -14.55 -35.83 -3.17
C ALA A 517 -13.77 -37.07 -3.64
N GLN A 518 -14.28 -38.28 -3.42
CA GLN A 518 -13.57 -39.51 -3.82
C GLN A 518 -13.57 -39.74 -5.33
N SER A 519 -14.59 -39.27 -6.04
CA SER A 519 -14.71 -39.42 -7.48
C SER A 519 -14.11 -38.24 -8.27
N GLY A 520 -13.93 -37.07 -7.65
CA GLY A 520 -13.59 -35.81 -8.34
C GLY A 520 -14.81 -34.93 -8.61
N GLU A 521 -16.02 -35.44 -8.39
CA GLU A 521 -17.26 -34.70 -8.55
C GLU A 521 -17.28 -33.40 -7.75
N LEU A 522 -16.77 -33.42 -6.52
CA LEU A 522 -16.73 -32.23 -5.68
C LEU A 522 -15.85 -31.13 -6.30
N CYS A 523 -14.66 -31.50 -6.81
CA CYS A 523 -13.75 -30.55 -7.48
C CYS A 523 -14.43 -29.92 -8.70
N TYR A 524 -15.04 -30.76 -9.55
CA TYR A 524 -15.78 -30.29 -10.73
C TYR A 524 -16.92 -29.32 -10.36
N ASN A 525 -17.71 -29.66 -9.33
CA ASN A 525 -18.84 -28.85 -8.88
C ASN A 525 -18.41 -27.53 -8.27
N LEU A 526 -17.33 -27.50 -7.47
CA LEU A 526 -16.76 -26.27 -6.93
C LEU A 526 -16.33 -25.31 -8.04
N ASN A 527 -15.80 -25.83 -9.14
CA ASN A 527 -15.47 -25.03 -10.32
C ASN A 527 -16.67 -24.75 -11.24
N ASN A 528 -17.86 -25.27 -10.95
CA ASN A 528 -19.01 -25.23 -11.86
C ASN A 528 -18.66 -25.72 -13.29
N GLY A 529 -17.75 -26.70 -13.38
CA GLY A 529 -17.21 -27.22 -14.65
C GLY A 529 -16.24 -26.29 -15.40
N GLU A 530 -15.83 -25.16 -14.83
CA GLU A 530 -14.80 -24.28 -15.39
C GLU A 530 -13.46 -25.01 -15.48
N THR A 531 -12.74 -24.83 -16.60
CA THR A 531 -11.46 -25.49 -16.86
C THR A 531 -10.38 -24.56 -17.40
N GLU A 532 -10.72 -23.33 -17.78
CA GLU A 532 -9.74 -22.32 -18.22
C GLU A 532 -9.09 -21.59 -17.03
N SER A 533 -9.89 -21.30 -16.00
CA SER A 533 -9.41 -20.68 -14.76
C SER A 533 -10.10 -21.28 -13.53
N PRO A 534 -9.94 -22.59 -13.30
CA PRO A 534 -10.52 -23.25 -12.13
C PRO A 534 -9.87 -22.76 -10.84
N VAL A 535 -10.66 -22.75 -9.77
CA VAL A 535 -10.21 -22.39 -8.42
C VAL A 535 -9.72 -23.63 -7.67
N TYR A 536 -10.43 -24.74 -7.82
CA TYR A 536 -10.12 -26.00 -7.17
C TYR A 536 -9.48 -26.99 -8.14
N PHE A 537 -8.58 -27.80 -7.61
CA PHE A 537 -7.82 -28.82 -8.33
C PHE A 537 -7.86 -30.13 -7.56
N GLN A 538 -7.77 -31.26 -8.24
CA GLN A 538 -7.67 -32.57 -7.62
C GLN A 538 -7.03 -33.55 -8.59
N THR A 539 -5.83 -34.02 -8.26
CA THR A 539 -5.17 -35.16 -8.89
C THR A 539 -5.82 -36.44 -8.39
N LEU A 540 -6.76 -36.98 -9.15
CA LEU A 540 -7.50 -38.19 -8.84
C LEU A 540 -6.54 -39.37 -8.61
N SER A 541 -6.95 -40.31 -7.76
CA SER A 541 -6.13 -41.41 -7.21
C SER A 541 -4.99 -41.01 -6.25
N THR A 542 -4.55 -39.75 -6.26
CA THR A 542 -3.50 -39.24 -5.35
C THR A 542 -4.10 -38.40 -4.23
N ASP A 543 -4.89 -37.40 -4.60
CA ASP A 543 -5.51 -36.48 -3.66
C ASP A 543 -6.79 -37.08 -3.09
N LYS A 544 -6.95 -36.92 -1.76
CA LYS A 544 -8.14 -37.41 -1.06
C LYS A 544 -9.33 -36.47 -1.20
N TYR A 545 -9.09 -35.23 -1.60
CA TYR A 545 -10.07 -34.16 -1.69
C TYR A 545 -9.54 -33.02 -2.59
N PRO A 546 -10.42 -32.12 -3.06
CA PRO A 546 -10.01 -30.94 -3.81
C PRO A 546 -9.06 -30.05 -3.01
N VAL A 547 -8.17 -29.33 -3.68
CA VAL A 547 -7.26 -28.35 -3.08
C VAL A 547 -7.21 -27.11 -3.97
N LEU A 548 -6.53 -26.06 -3.55
CA LEU A 548 -6.52 -24.76 -4.25
C LEU A 548 -5.24 -24.53 -5.07
N LEU A 549 -4.19 -25.31 -4.83
CA LEU A 549 -2.92 -25.17 -5.55
C LEU A 549 -3.03 -25.78 -6.94
N SER A 550 -2.72 -24.96 -7.96
CA SER A 550 -2.73 -25.35 -9.37
C SER A 550 -1.62 -26.33 -9.78
N SER A 551 -0.75 -26.71 -8.83
CA SER A 551 0.17 -27.84 -9.00
C SER A 551 -0.56 -29.19 -9.07
N HIS A 552 -1.83 -29.23 -8.67
CA HIS A 552 -2.71 -30.38 -8.79
C HIS A 552 -3.53 -30.32 -10.09
N GLU A 553 -4.06 -31.45 -10.52
CA GLU A 553 -4.69 -31.54 -11.84
C GLU A 553 -6.15 -31.03 -11.85
N ILE A 554 -6.59 -30.54 -13.01
CA ILE A 554 -7.98 -30.14 -13.23
C ILE A 554 -8.86 -31.39 -13.35
N VAL A 555 -10.03 -31.39 -12.71
CA VAL A 555 -11.04 -32.44 -12.89
C VAL A 555 -12.05 -32.05 -13.97
N ARG A 556 -12.24 -32.95 -14.93
CA ARG A 556 -13.23 -32.84 -16.01
C ARG A 556 -14.33 -33.87 -15.84
N ARG A 557 -15.43 -33.69 -16.56
CA ARG A 557 -16.57 -34.61 -16.59
C ARG A 557 -16.83 -35.10 -18.01
N SER A 558 -16.88 -36.41 -18.21
CA SER A 558 -17.15 -37.03 -19.52
C SER A 558 -18.64 -36.99 -19.87
N GLN A 559 -18.99 -37.33 -21.11
CA GLN A 559 -20.40 -37.42 -21.54
C GLN A 559 -21.17 -38.49 -20.77
N GLU A 560 -20.49 -39.55 -20.34
CA GLU A 560 -21.06 -40.63 -19.52
C GLU A 560 -21.23 -40.24 -18.04
N GLY A 561 -20.72 -39.06 -17.65
CA GLY A 561 -20.82 -38.52 -16.30
C GLY A 561 -19.71 -38.96 -15.35
N ASN A 562 -18.66 -39.62 -15.86
CA ASN A 562 -17.47 -39.97 -15.09
C ASN A 562 -16.53 -38.76 -14.96
N TYR A 563 -15.70 -38.76 -13.91
CA TYR A 563 -14.75 -37.68 -13.63
C TYR A 563 -13.32 -38.18 -13.82
N TYR A 564 -12.48 -37.36 -14.45
CA TYR A 564 -11.11 -37.74 -14.83
C TYR A 564 -10.16 -36.53 -14.86
N ASN A 565 -8.84 -36.80 -14.79
CA ASN A 565 -7.80 -35.82 -15.09
C ASN A 565 -7.24 -36.01 -16.51
N GLY A 566 -6.66 -34.95 -17.07
CA GLY A 566 -6.04 -34.95 -18.41
C GLY A 566 -7.02 -34.67 -19.54
N ASP A 567 -6.57 -34.93 -20.77
CA ASP A 567 -7.37 -34.74 -22.00
C ASP A 567 -8.34 -35.90 -22.19
N ASP A 568 -9.53 -35.55 -22.70
CA ASP A 568 -10.72 -36.36 -22.94
C ASP A 568 -10.48 -37.88 -23.01
N GLU A 569 -11.18 -38.64 -22.16
CA GLU A 569 -11.25 -40.11 -22.28
C GLU A 569 -11.83 -40.53 -23.64
N ASP A 570 -12.65 -39.65 -24.26
CA ASP A 570 -13.30 -39.87 -25.56
C ASP A 570 -12.45 -39.44 -26.77
N ALA A 571 -11.28 -38.85 -26.56
CA ALA A 571 -10.36 -38.59 -27.67
C ALA A 571 -9.84 -39.93 -28.24
N ILE A 572 -9.95 -40.14 -29.55
CA ILE A 572 -9.38 -41.32 -30.21
C ILE A 572 -7.86 -41.32 -30.01
N ARG A 573 -7.36 -42.15 -29.08
CA ARG A 573 -5.92 -42.22 -28.76
C ARG A 573 -5.11 -43.08 -29.72
N GLU A 574 -5.73 -44.06 -30.39
CA GLU A 574 -5.07 -44.90 -31.40
C GLU A 574 -6.08 -45.46 -32.43
N ILE A 575 -5.74 -45.38 -33.72
CA ILE A 575 -6.40 -46.16 -34.76
C ILE A 575 -5.80 -47.58 -34.72
N HIS A 576 -6.56 -48.56 -34.25
CA HIS A 576 -6.16 -49.96 -34.43
C HIS A 576 -6.21 -50.31 -35.92
N ASN A 577 -5.04 -50.30 -36.57
CA ASN A 577 -4.82 -50.96 -37.86
C ASN A 577 -4.92 -52.48 -37.66
N SER A 578 -6.14 -52.97 -37.44
CA SER A 578 -6.45 -54.37 -37.72
C SER A 578 -6.16 -54.58 -39.21
N GLN A 579 -5.29 -55.54 -39.53
CA GLN A 579 -4.98 -55.91 -40.91
C GLN A 579 -6.22 -56.50 -41.58
N PHE A 580 -7.16 -55.64 -41.97
CA PHE A 580 -8.18 -56.01 -42.94
C PHE A 580 -7.57 -55.89 -44.32
N THR A 581 -7.57 -56.99 -45.06
CA THR A 581 -7.31 -56.96 -46.49
C THR A 581 -8.44 -56.16 -47.13
N ILE A 582 -8.19 -54.88 -47.44
CA ILE A 582 -9.14 -54.05 -48.17
C ILE A 582 -9.22 -54.61 -49.60
N HIS A 583 -10.32 -55.27 -49.92
CA HIS A 583 -10.64 -55.54 -51.31
C HIS A 583 -11.14 -54.22 -51.93
N ASN A 584 -10.55 -53.78 -53.05
CA ASN A 584 -10.91 -52.52 -53.72
C ASN A 584 -12.40 -52.41 -54.09
N ASP A 585 -13.13 -53.52 -54.06
CA ASP A 585 -14.56 -53.58 -54.38
C ASP A 585 -15.48 -53.42 -53.16
N ASP A 586 -14.92 -53.40 -51.95
CA ASP A 586 -15.69 -53.22 -50.72
C ASP A 586 -16.08 -51.76 -50.51
N VAL A 587 -17.36 -51.57 -50.20
CA VAL A 587 -17.97 -50.28 -49.95
C VAL A 587 -18.29 -50.18 -48.46
N TYR A 588 -17.94 -49.06 -47.83
CA TYR A 588 -18.21 -48.79 -46.43
C TYR A 588 -19.01 -47.50 -46.29
N ASP A 589 -19.85 -47.41 -45.25
CA ASP A 589 -20.39 -46.12 -44.83
C ASP A 589 -19.34 -45.32 -44.02
N LEU A 590 -19.65 -44.06 -43.68
CA LEU A 590 -18.73 -43.18 -42.95
C LEU A 590 -18.48 -43.61 -41.50
N SER A 591 -19.23 -44.59 -40.96
CA SER A 591 -18.96 -45.20 -39.65
C SER A 591 -18.10 -46.47 -39.75
N GLY A 592 -17.61 -46.82 -40.94
CA GLY A 592 -16.71 -47.95 -41.16
C GLY A 592 -17.41 -49.30 -41.28
N ARG A 593 -18.73 -49.34 -41.41
CA ARG A 593 -19.49 -50.58 -41.63
C ARG A 593 -19.50 -50.93 -43.12
N ARG A 594 -19.13 -52.17 -43.46
CA ARG A 594 -19.22 -52.68 -44.83
C ARG A 594 -20.69 -52.76 -45.28
N ILE A 595 -20.98 -52.16 -46.43
CA ILE A 595 -22.32 -52.09 -47.03
C ILE A 595 -22.35 -52.78 -48.40
N ASN A 596 -23.51 -53.35 -48.77
CA ASN A 596 -23.64 -54.11 -50.01
C ASN A 596 -23.64 -53.19 -51.25
N SER A 597 -22.72 -53.45 -52.18
CA SER A 597 -22.22 -52.49 -53.18
C SER A 597 -23.18 -52.14 -54.33
N GLN A 598 -24.27 -52.88 -54.52
CA GLN A 598 -25.18 -52.69 -55.66
C GLN A 598 -26.41 -51.81 -55.36
N LEU A 599 -26.88 -51.80 -54.11
CA LEU A 599 -28.11 -51.07 -53.70
C LEU A 599 -27.82 -49.75 -52.97
N ASN A 600 -26.68 -49.64 -52.28
CA ASN A 600 -26.40 -48.53 -51.35
C ASN A 600 -25.54 -47.40 -51.91
N LYS A 601 -24.89 -47.56 -53.09
CA LYS A 601 -24.16 -46.48 -53.77
C LYS A 601 -25.05 -45.28 -54.16
N ARG A 602 -26.38 -45.39 -54.04
CA ARG A 602 -27.36 -44.37 -54.39
C ARG A 602 -27.94 -43.61 -53.18
N ARG A 603 -27.42 -43.80 -51.96
CA ARG A 603 -28.02 -43.28 -50.71
C ARG A 603 -27.06 -42.48 -49.80
N GLY A 604 -26.10 -41.78 -50.39
CA GLY A 604 -25.22 -40.84 -49.68
C GLY A 604 -23.74 -41.21 -49.75
N PRO A 605 -22.87 -40.43 -49.05
CA PRO A 605 -21.43 -40.60 -49.10
C PRO A 605 -20.99 -42.00 -48.66
N TYR A 606 -20.02 -42.56 -49.36
CA TYR A 606 -19.46 -43.88 -49.06
C TYR A 606 -17.95 -43.91 -49.28
N ILE A 607 -17.27 -44.89 -48.68
CA ILE A 607 -15.84 -45.12 -48.84
C ILE A 607 -15.63 -46.38 -49.67
N GLN A 608 -14.88 -46.27 -50.77
CA GLN A 608 -14.47 -47.42 -51.58
C GLN A 608 -12.99 -47.27 -51.95
N GLY A 609 -12.18 -48.32 -51.77
CA GLY A 609 -10.74 -48.28 -52.08
C GLY A 609 -9.98 -47.16 -51.34
N GLY A 610 -10.41 -46.82 -50.12
CA GLY A 610 -9.81 -45.75 -49.31
C GLY A 610 -10.14 -44.32 -49.74
N LYS A 611 -11.07 -44.13 -50.69
CA LYS A 611 -11.52 -42.80 -51.14
C LYS A 611 -12.97 -42.58 -50.75
N VAL A 612 -13.29 -41.35 -50.35
CA VAL A 612 -14.67 -40.90 -50.13
C VAL A 612 -15.30 -40.57 -51.48
N HIS A 613 -16.47 -41.12 -51.73
CA HIS A 613 -17.33 -40.86 -52.87
C HIS A 613 -18.61 -40.21 -52.35
N LEU A 614 -18.91 -39.01 -52.84
CA LEU A 614 -20.07 -38.20 -52.43
C LEU A 614 -21.31 -38.52 -53.27
#